data_AF-A0A9D9VM93-F1
#
_entry.id   AF-A0A9D9VM93-F1
#
_cell.length_a   1.000
_cell.length_b   1.000
_cell.length_c   1.000
_cell.angle_alpha   90.00
_cell.angle_beta   90.00
_cell.angle_gamma   90.00
#
_symmetry.space_group_name_H-M   'P 1'
#
loop_
_entity.id
_entity.type
_entity.pdbx_description
1 polymer ?
#
loop_
_entity_poly.entity_id
_entity_poly.type
_entity_poly.pdbx_seq_one_letter_code
_entity_poly.pdbx_strand_id
1 'polypeptide(L)'
;AASKPDQVKKAHGVFINVFVGLCIVLTAWLLVNITFSVLTGKSITIWTHIDCISAPVSGAFPDAPGAQAPRPRVTGGTRGGPGQPSPTASVGGVYRTSAAAIRTLEQGGVCGGAVPCTSGASLAGIRMQTVDQLIQLHRLCGTQFTVTSAAIGSDGNRGGAHGSGFKADVRLNPTLNACIQSNNPNIFTPLYGGQWVRWGSQEAQVYRDSCGNKYARERPRPGVSGGGPHWDIEAVRGHLCIF
;
A
#
# COMPACT_ATOMS: atom_id res chain seq x y z
N ALA A 1 -34.46 27.04 33.36
CA ALA A 1 -35.07 27.27 32.04
C ALA A 1 -36.28 26.36 31.90
N ALA A 2 -37.49 26.93 31.87
CA ALA A 2 -38.73 26.18 31.70
C ALA A 2 -38.86 25.77 30.22
N SER A 3 -38.83 24.48 29.92
CA SER A 3 -39.03 23.99 28.55
C SER A 3 -40.47 24.24 28.14
N LYS A 4 -40.69 25.06 27.11
CA LYS A 4 -42.02 25.30 26.56
C LYS A 4 -42.57 23.97 25.99
N PRO A 5 -43.69 23.44 26.51
CA PRO A 5 -44.21 22.12 26.14
C PRO A 5 -44.54 21.99 24.64
N ASP A 6 -44.77 23.10 23.96
CA ASP A 6 -45.05 23.14 22.51
C ASP A 6 -43.82 22.79 21.65
N GLN A 7 -42.60 23.05 22.12
CA GLN A 7 -41.39 22.67 21.38
C GLN A 7 -41.08 21.18 21.49
N VAL A 8 -41.48 20.53 22.59
CA VAL A 8 -41.32 19.09 22.79
C VAL A 8 -42.23 18.31 21.82
N LYS A 9 -43.46 18.78 21.62
CA LYS A 9 -44.39 18.18 20.64
C LYS A 9 -43.88 18.32 19.19
N LYS A 10 -43.26 19.46 18.85
CA LYS A 10 -42.68 19.67 17.52
C LYS A 10 -41.45 18.79 17.27
N ALA A 11 -40.60 18.59 18.29
CA ALA A 11 -39.44 17.71 18.19
C ALA A 11 -39.85 16.23 18.01
N HIS A 12 -40.91 15.79 18.70
CA HIS A 12 -41.41 14.41 18.57
C HIS A 12 -41.92 14.09 17.15
N GLY A 13 -42.60 15.04 16.49
CA GLY A 13 -43.05 14.86 15.10
C GLY A 13 -41.89 14.73 14.10
N VAL A 14 -40.81 15.49 14.29
CA VAL A 14 -39.61 15.38 13.45
C VAL A 14 -38.92 14.03 13.66
N PHE A 15 -38.82 13.57 14.91
CA PHE A 15 -38.19 12.30 15.23
C PHE A 15 -38.94 11.10 14.62
N ILE A 16 -40.28 11.11 14.67
CA ILE A 16 -41.11 10.05 14.06
C ILE A 16 -40.89 10.00 12.54
N ASN A 17 -40.85 11.15 11.86
CA ASN A 17 -40.63 11.19 10.40
C ASN A 17 -39.25 10.63 10.02
N VAL A 18 -38.21 10.94 10.79
CA VAL A 18 -36.86 10.39 10.57
C VAL A 18 -36.83 8.88 10.84
N PHE A 19 -37.49 8.43 11.90
CA PHE A 19 -37.57 7.01 12.25
C PHE A 19 -38.30 6.20 11.17
N VAL A 20 -39.42 6.70 10.65
CA VAL A 20 -40.14 6.08 9.54
C VAL A 20 -39.26 6.02 8.28
N GLY A 21 -38.52 7.10 7.97
CA GLY A 21 -37.55 7.09 6.87
C GLY A 21 -36.46 6.02 7.02
N LEU A 22 -35.90 5.88 8.22
CA LEU A 22 -34.91 4.84 8.51
C LEU A 22 -35.49 3.42 8.35
N CYS A 23 -36.71 3.18 8.83
CA CYS A 23 -37.39 1.90 8.66
C CYS A 23 -37.64 1.56 7.18
N ILE A 24 -38.00 2.54 6.35
CA ILE A 24 -38.18 2.32 4.90
C ILE A 24 -36.86 1.92 4.25
N VAL A 25 -35.75 2.60 4.56
CA VAL A 25 -34.43 2.28 4.01
C VAL A 25 -33.98 0.88 4.43
N LEU A 26 -34.16 0.51 5.70
CA LEU A 26 -33.82 -0.83 6.20
C LEU A 26 -34.66 -1.91 5.54
N THR A 27 -35.96 -1.66 5.32
CA THR A 27 -36.86 -2.61 4.66
C THR A 27 -36.50 -2.78 3.18
N ALA A 28 -36.20 -1.69 2.48
CA ALA A 28 -35.74 -1.73 1.10
C ALA A 28 -34.43 -2.52 0.96
N TRP A 29 -33.47 -2.28 1.86
CA TRP A 29 -32.22 -3.04 1.90
C TRP A 29 -32.45 -4.54 2.16
N LEU A 30 -33.34 -4.87 3.09
CA LEU A 30 -33.69 -6.27 3.39
C LEU A 30 -34.35 -6.96 2.17
N LEU A 31 -35.26 -6.29 1.48
CA LEU A 31 -35.93 -6.83 0.28
C LEU A 31 -34.94 -7.11 -0.85
N VAL A 32 -33.98 -6.21 -1.07
CA VAL A 32 -32.87 -6.44 -2.01
C VAL A 32 -32.06 -7.67 -1.59
N ASN A 33 -31.77 -7.82 -0.29
CA ASN A 33 -31.00 -8.96 0.20
C ASN A 33 -31.73 -10.30 0.03
N ILE A 34 -33.04 -10.33 0.27
CA ILE A 34 -33.88 -11.51 0.09
C ILE A 34 -33.97 -11.87 -1.41
N THR A 35 -34.23 -10.90 -2.28
CA THR A 35 -34.32 -11.14 -3.74
C THR A 35 -33.02 -11.66 -4.32
N PHE A 36 -31.87 -11.10 -3.93
CA PHE A 36 -30.56 -11.64 -4.32
C PHE A 36 -30.32 -13.05 -3.77
N SER A 37 -30.71 -13.32 -2.51
CA SER A 37 -30.55 -14.65 -1.90
C SER A 37 -31.38 -15.72 -2.61
N VAL A 38 -32.60 -15.40 -3.05
CA VAL A 38 -33.46 -16.33 -3.79
C VAL A 38 -32.95 -16.58 -5.21
N LEU A 39 -32.46 -15.53 -5.90
CA LEU A 39 -32.04 -15.66 -7.31
C LEU A 39 -30.65 -16.24 -7.49
N THR A 40 -29.73 -15.99 -6.54
CA THR A 40 -28.31 -16.37 -6.70
C THR A 40 -27.85 -17.42 -5.68
N GLY A 41 -28.71 -17.80 -4.73
CA GLY A 41 -28.34 -18.66 -3.60
C GLY A 41 -27.32 -18.02 -2.65
N LYS A 42 -27.03 -16.72 -2.83
CA LYS A 42 -25.99 -15.96 -2.13
C LYS A 42 -26.55 -14.60 -1.71
N SER A 43 -26.17 -14.13 -0.52
CA SER A 43 -26.59 -12.81 -0.03
C SER A 43 -25.78 -11.68 -0.72
N ILE A 44 -26.09 -10.42 -0.42
CA ILE A 44 -25.39 -9.23 -0.98
C ILE A 44 -23.87 -9.23 -0.71
N THR A 45 -23.34 -10.19 0.05
CA THR A 45 -21.90 -10.41 0.23
C THR A 45 -21.10 -10.50 -1.06
N ILE A 46 -21.69 -10.78 -2.23
CA ILE A 46 -20.99 -10.67 -3.52
C ILE A 46 -20.47 -9.25 -3.81
N TRP A 47 -21.18 -8.21 -3.35
CA TRP A 47 -20.80 -6.81 -3.60
C TRP A 47 -19.92 -6.21 -2.50
N THR A 48 -19.95 -6.79 -1.29
CA THR A 48 -19.16 -6.31 -0.15
C THR A 48 -17.97 -7.21 0.19
N HIS A 49 -17.88 -8.39 -0.42
CA HIS A 49 -16.79 -9.35 -0.26
C HIS A 49 -16.14 -9.58 -1.63
N ILE A 50 -15.05 -8.85 -1.89
CA ILE A 50 -14.17 -9.17 -3.02
C ILE A 50 -13.26 -10.30 -2.56
N ASP A 51 -13.73 -11.53 -2.74
CA ASP A 51 -12.83 -12.68 -2.72
C ASP A 51 -12.03 -12.62 -4.02
N CYS A 52 -10.73 -12.36 -3.90
CA CYS A 52 -9.80 -12.55 -5.01
C CYS A 52 -9.68 -14.06 -5.27
N ILE A 53 -10.69 -14.64 -5.90
CA ILE A 53 -10.55 -15.91 -6.60
C ILE A 53 -9.51 -15.64 -7.67
N SER A 54 -8.45 -16.45 -7.66
CA SER A 54 -7.33 -16.38 -8.57
C SER A 54 -7.79 -15.98 -9.98
N ALA A 55 -7.13 -14.99 -10.59
CA ALA A 55 -7.50 -14.47 -11.90
C ALA A 55 -7.89 -15.62 -12.85
N PRO A 56 -9.07 -15.57 -13.50
CA PRO A 56 -9.51 -16.66 -14.34
C PRO A 56 -8.45 -16.92 -15.41
N VAL A 57 -7.80 -18.08 -15.32
CA VAL A 57 -6.97 -18.59 -16.41
C VAL A 57 -7.89 -18.71 -17.62
N SER A 58 -7.42 -18.26 -18.78
CA SER A 58 -8.20 -18.04 -20.00
C SER A 58 -8.79 -19.31 -20.67
N GLY A 59 -9.07 -20.36 -19.90
CA GLY A 59 -9.69 -21.60 -20.38
C GLY A 59 -11.22 -21.68 -20.25
N ALA A 60 -11.89 -20.68 -19.66
CA ALA A 60 -13.32 -20.76 -19.36
C ALA A 60 -14.26 -20.09 -20.39
N PHE A 61 -13.72 -19.46 -21.43
CA PHE A 61 -14.53 -18.91 -22.52
C PHE A 61 -14.32 -19.74 -23.78
N PRO A 62 -15.33 -20.47 -24.28
CA PRO A 62 -15.24 -21.10 -25.58
C PRO A 62 -15.04 -20.01 -26.65
N ASP A 63 -14.14 -20.27 -27.60
CA ASP A 63 -13.91 -19.35 -28.72
C ASP A 63 -15.21 -19.14 -29.51
N ALA A 64 -15.45 -17.90 -29.94
CA ALA A 64 -16.57 -17.60 -30.82
C ALA A 64 -16.42 -18.35 -32.16
N PRO A 65 -17.50 -18.92 -32.73
CA PRO A 65 -17.42 -19.61 -34.02
C PRO A 65 -16.89 -18.66 -35.10
N GLY A 66 -15.75 -19.01 -35.72
CA GLY A 66 -15.15 -18.23 -36.81
C GLY A 66 -13.91 -17.39 -36.44
N ALA A 67 -13.35 -17.53 -35.22
CA ALA A 67 -12.08 -16.90 -34.89
C ALA A 67 -10.92 -17.42 -35.78
N GLN A 68 -10.36 -16.54 -36.60
CA GLN A 68 -9.14 -16.83 -37.37
C GLN A 68 -7.95 -16.80 -36.42
N ALA A 69 -7.37 -17.99 -36.20
CA ALA A 69 -6.21 -18.32 -35.36
C ALA A 69 -6.50 -18.56 -33.86
N PRO A 70 -5.94 -19.65 -33.28
CA PRO A 70 -6.01 -19.90 -31.85
C PRO A 70 -5.27 -18.80 -31.09
N ARG A 71 -5.91 -18.23 -30.07
CA ARG A 71 -5.26 -17.26 -29.16
C ARG A 71 -4.03 -17.94 -28.52
N PRO A 72 -2.90 -17.22 -28.34
CA PRO A 72 -1.75 -17.78 -27.66
C PRO A 72 -2.15 -18.26 -26.27
N ARG A 73 -1.90 -19.54 -25.98
CA ARG A 73 -2.10 -20.12 -24.65
C ARG A 73 -1.18 -19.40 -23.67
N VAL A 74 -1.75 -18.58 -22.80
CA VAL A 74 -1.05 -18.07 -21.62
C VAL A 74 -0.91 -19.22 -20.64
N THR A 75 0.17 -19.99 -20.81
CA THR A 75 0.60 -20.96 -19.80
C THR A 75 1.25 -20.13 -18.70
N GLY A 76 0.69 -20.17 -17.48
CA GLY A 76 1.25 -19.44 -16.35
C GLY A 76 2.73 -19.75 -16.17
N GLY A 77 3.55 -18.72 -16.12
CA GLY A 77 4.98 -18.81 -15.80
C GLY A 77 5.93 -18.64 -16.98
N THR A 78 6.20 -17.38 -17.35
CA THR A 78 7.54 -16.80 -17.61
C THR A 78 7.31 -15.41 -18.20
N ARG A 79 7.78 -14.34 -17.54
CA ARG A 79 7.68 -12.98 -18.07
C ARG A 79 9.07 -12.46 -18.40
N GLY A 80 9.44 -12.58 -19.67
CA GLY A 80 10.45 -11.76 -20.33
C GLY A 80 9.77 -10.92 -21.41
N GLY A 81 10.31 -9.72 -21.67
CA GLY A 81 10.02 -8.94 -22.89
C GLY A 81 9.00 -7.80 -22.74
N PRO A 82 9.15 -6.73 -23.54
CA PRO A 82 8.88 -5.34 -23.16
C PRO A 82 7.40 -4.97 -23.31
N GLY A 83 6.85 -4.38 -22.26
CA GLY A 83 5.43 -4.08 -22.12
C GLY A 83 5.03 -4.30 -20.67
N GLN A 84 5.73 -3.63 -19.77
CA GLN A 84 5.63 -3.82 -18.32
C GLN A 84 4.26 -3.31 -17.84
N PRO A 85 3.33 -4.18 -17.38
CA PRO A 85 2.15 -3.69 -16.70
C PRO A 85 2.59 -3.21 -15.32
N SER A 86 2.02 -2.08 -14.91
CA SER A 86 2.04 -1.64 -13.52
C SER A 86 1.63 -2.78 -12.59
N PRO A 87 2.34 -2.99 -11.47
CA PRO A 87 1.89 -3.90 -10.45
C PRO A 87 0.56 -3.34 -9.96
N THR A 88 -0.50 -4.14 -10.08
CA THR A 88 -1.74 -3.91 -9.38
C THR A 88 -1.39 -3.93 -7.91
N ALA A 89 -1.30 -2.74 -7.33
CA ALA A 89 -0.69 -2.60 -6.03
C ALA A 89 -1.66 -3.06 -4.93
N SER A 90 -1.10 -3.81 -3.99
CA SER A 90 -1.88 -4.55 -3.01
C SER A 90 -2.07 -3.71 -1.76
N VAL A 91 -3.27 -3.16 -1.59
CA VAL A 91 -3.64 -2.30 -0.45
C VAL A 91 -3.81 -3.10 0.86
N GLY A 92 -3.66 -4.42 0.81
CA GLY A 92 -3.82 -5.30 1.97
C GLY A 92 -2.70 -6.35 2.06
N GLY A 93 -2.34 -6.70 3.29
CA GLY A 93 -1.46 -7.85 3.57
C GLY A 93 -0.03 -7.52 3.97
N VAL A 94 0.65 -8.57 4.42
CA VAL A 94 2.07 -8.57 4.79
C VAL A 94 2.74 -9.75 4.10
N TYR A 95 4.01 -9.59 3.73
CA TYR A 95 4.81 -10.72 3.31
C TYR A 95 5.16 -11.57 4.53
N ARG A 96 4.70 -12.82 4.57
CA ARG A 96 4.97 -13.73 5.70
C ARG A 96 6.44 -14.15 5.80
N THR A 97 7.18 -14.10 4.70
CA THR A 97 8.59 -14.52 4.64
C THR A 97 9.42 -13.48 3.92
N SER A 98 10.68 -13.34 4.33
CA SER A 98 11.64 -12.45 3.66
C SER A 98 11.83 -12.85 2.19
N ALA A 99 11.88 -14.16 1.89
CA ALA A 99 12.06 -14.65 0.52
C ALA A 99 10.93 -14.21 -0.42
N ALA A 100 9.69 -14.15 0.07
CA ALA A 100 8.57 -13.67 -0.75
C ALA A 100 8.69 -12.18 -1.07
N ALA A 101 9.04 -11.35 -0.07
CA ALA A 101 9.26 -9.92 -0.29
C ALA A 101 10.48 -9.64 -1.20
N ILE A 102 11.58 -10.37 -1.01
CA ILE A 102 12.79 -10.28 -1.83
C ILE A 102 12.46 -10.56 -3.29
N ARG A 103 11.75 -11.67 -3.58
CA ARG A 103 11.36 -12.00 -4.96
C ARG A 103 10.54 -10.88 -5.62
N THR A 104 9.63 -10.24 -4.89
CA THR A 104 8.87 -9.11 -5.43
C THR A 104 9.76 -7.91 -5.72
N LEU A 105 10.70 -7.58 -4.83
CA LEU A 105 11.66 -6.48 -5.04
C LEU A 105 12.58 -6.74 -6.26
N GLU A 106 13.05 -7.98 -6.42
CA GLU A 106 13.84 -8.41 -7.59
C GLU A 106 13.03 -8.30 -8.89
N GLN A 107 11.80 -8.81 -8.89
CA GLN A 107 10.89 -8.70 -10.03
C GLN A 107 10.53 -7.25 -10.35
N GLY A 108 10.49 -6.38 -9.34
CA GLY A 108 10.27 -4.95 -9.48
C GLY A 108 11.50 -4.15 -9.93
N GLY A 109 12.66 -4.79 -10.02
CA GLY A 109 13.92 -4.17 -10.43
C GLY A 109 14.65 -3.39 -9.33
N VAL A 110 14.09 -3.31 -8.11
CA VAL A 110 14.65 -2.55 -6.98
C VAL A 110 16.08 -3.00 -6.65
N CYS A 111 16.32 -4.29 -6.81
CA CYS A 111 17.58 -4.97 -6.52
C CYS A 111 17.71 -6.20 -7.44
N GLY A 112 18.83 -6.90 -7.37
CA GLY A 112 19.18 -8.04 -8.20
C GLY A 112 20.53 -7.86 -8.90
N GLY A 113 21.12 -8.96 -9.35
CA GLY A 113 22.45 -8.94 -9.97
C GLY A 113 23.52 -8.43 -8.99
N ALA A 114 24.13 -7.29 -9.29
CA ALA A 114 25.19 -6.69 -8.48
C ALA A 114 24.69 -5.99 -7.20
N VAL A 115 23.39 -5.66 -7.11
CA VAL A 115 22.82 -4.97 -5.94
C VAL A 115 22.00 -5.95 -5.12
N PRO A 116 22.45 -6.36 -3.91
CA PRO A 116 21.69 -7.26 -3.07
C PRO A 116 20.42 -6.57 -2.55
N CYS A 117 19.32 -7.31 -2.45
CA CYS A 117 18.05 -6.78 -1.94
C CYS A 117 18.08 -6.44 -0.46
N THR A 118 18.84 -7.20 0.32
CA THR A 118 19.01 -6.95 1.76
C THR A 118 20.46 -7.07 2.16
N SER A 119 20.86 -6.37 3.23
CA SER A 119 22.16 -6.56 3.89
C SER A 119 22.00 -7.28 5.23
N GLY A 120 21.28 -8.41 5.23
CA GLY A 120 20.99 -9.19 6.44
C GLY A 120 19.71 -8.79 7.18
N ALA A 121 18.91 -7.89 6.59
CA ALA A 121 17.60 -7.52 7.14
C ALA A 121 16.55 -8.60 6.88
N SER A 122 15.70 -8.86 7.88
CA SER A 122 14.45 -9.57 7.64
C SER A 122 13.46 -8.62 6.95
N LEU A 123 12.78 -9.12 5.92
CA LEU A 123 11.62 -8.47 5.30
C LEU A 123 10.31 -9.19 5.70
N ALA A 124 10.37 -10.24 6.52
CA ALA A 124 9.16 -10.89 7.02
C ALA A 124 8.34 -9.91 7.86
N GLY A 125 7.04 -9.83 7.58
CA GLY A 125 6.11 -8.88 8.21
C GLY A 125 5.99 -7.54 7.47
N ILE A 126 6.80 -7.28 6.43
CA ILE A 126 6.70 -6.03 5.68
C ILE A 126 5.35 -5.96 4.97
N ARG A 127 4.70 -4.80 5.01
CA ARG A 127 3.44 -4.56 4.31
C ARG A 127 3.68 -4.63 2.81
N MET A 128 2.74 -5.22 2.09
CA MET A 128 2.81 -5.27 0.62
C MET A 128 2.91 -3.87 0.03
N GLN A 129 2.13 -2.94 0.56
CA GLN A 129 2.20 -1.52 0.23
C GLN A 129 3.61 -0.90 0.38
N THR A 130 4.36 -1.24 1.42
CA THR A 130 5.72 -0.71 1.59
C THR A 130 6.66 -1.25 0.51
N VAL A 131 6.51 -2.53 0.13
CA VAL A 131 7.25 -3.10 -1.01
C VAL A 131 6.86 -2.43 -2.32
N ASP A 132 5.57 -2.22 -2.56
CA ASP A 132 5.08 -1.51 -3.74
C ASP A 132 5.67 -0.09 -3.79
N GLN A 133 5.76 0.59 -2.66
CA GLN A 133 6.38 1.92 -2.56
C GLN A 133 7.86 1.90 -2.95
N LEU A 134 8.61 0.90 -2.50
CA LEU A 134 10.02 0.75 -2.88
C LEU A 134 10.17 0.50 -4.39
N ILE A 135 9.27 -0.28 -4.99
CA ILE A 135 9.26 -0.53 -6.44
C ILE A 135 8.97 0.76 -7.22
N GLN A 136 8.02 1.58 -6.75
CA GLN A 136 7.73 2.86 -7.40
C GLN A 136 8.89 3.85 -7.25
N LEU A 137 9.50 3.91 -6.07
CA LEU A 137 10.69 4.72 -5.84
C LEU A 137 11.85 4.33 -6.77
N HIS A 138 12.08 3.03 -6.96
CA HIS A 138 13.07 2.54 -7.93
C HIS A 138 12.78 3.02 -9.35
N ARG A 139 11.53 2.88 -9.82
CA ARG A 139 11.13 3.28 -11.17
C ARG A 139 11.25 4.79 -11.39
N LEU A 140 10.85 5.56 -10.39
CA LEU A 140 10.89 7.01 -10.41
C LEU A 140 12.33 7.54 -10.43
N CYS A 141 13.21 6.93 -9.63
CA CYS A 141 14.59 7.38 -9.49
C CYS A 141 15.58 6.68 -10.42
N GLY A 142 15.14 5.65 -11.16
CA GLY A 142 15.97 4.91 -12.10
C GLY A 142 17.19 4.25 -11.47
N THR A 143 17.12 3.86 -10.19
CA THR A 143 18.29 3.37 -9.44
C THR A 143 17.94 2.18 -8.54
N GLN A 144 18.85 1.22 -8.45
CA GLN A 144 18.74 0.08 -7.55
C GLN A 144 19.26 0.43 -6.15
N PHE A 145 18.70 -0.18 -5.13
CA PHE A 145 19.14 0.04 -3.75
C PHE A 145 18.92 -1.19 -2.85
N THR A 146 19.70 -1.25 -1.77
CA THR A 146 19.63 -2.32 -0.77
C THR A 146 18.78 -1.89 0.41
N VAL A 147 17.81 -2.73 0.79
CA VAL A 147 17.04 -2.57 2.02
C VAL A 147 17.90 -3.00 3.21
N THR A 148 18.18 -2.08 4.12
CA THR A 148 19.06 -2.31 5.28
C THR A 148 18.29 -2.72 6.53
N SER A 149 16.99 -2.47 6.58
CA SER A 149 16.09 -2.88 7.66
C SER A 149 14.63 -2.70 7.22
N ALA A 150 13.68 -3.44 7.80
CA ALA A 150 12.26 -3.36 7.45
C ALA A 150 11.38 -3.78 8.63
N ALA A 151 10.29 -4.49 8.36
CA ALA A 151 9.52 -5.15 9.40
C ALA A 151 10.40 -6.15 10.13
N ILE A 152 10.37 -6.05 11.45
CA ILE A 152 11.05 -7.00 12.32
C ILE A 152 10.06 -8.15 12.51
N GLY A 153 10.55 -9.40 12.47
CA GLY A 153 9.71 -10.59 12.63
C GLY A 153 8.89 -10.55 13.92
N SER A 154 8.01 -11.54 14.09
CA SER A 154 7.07 -11.69 15.21
C SER A 154 7.68 -11.52 16.62
N ASP A 155 9.01 -11.56 16.75
CA ASP A 155 9.73 -11.67 18.02
C ASP A 155 10.52 -10.38 18.37
N GLY A 156 10.51 -9.36 17.50
CA GLY A 156 11.35 -8.15 17.65
C GLY A 156 10.54 -6.86 17.76
N ASN A 157 10.10 -6.55 18.98
CA ASN A 157 9.34 -5.34 19.28
C ASN A 157 10.18 -4.07 19.08
N ARG A 158 10.10 -3.44 17.89
CA ARG A 158 10.31 -2.00 17.76
C ARG A 158 8.96 -1.37 17.46
N GLY A 159 8.38 -0.70 18.45
CA GLY A 159 7.19 0.10 18.25
C GLY A 159 7.34 1.08 17.08
N GLY A 160 6.21 1.53 16.53
CA GLY A 160 6.19 2.49 15.41
C GLY A 160 6.08 1.84 14.02
N ALA A 161 6.58 2.54 13.00
CA ALA A 161 6.35 2.18 11.60
C ALA A 161 7.09 0.90 11.15
N HIS A 162 8.26 0.59 11.74
CA HIS A 162 8.94 -0.69 11.50
C HIS A 162 8.13 -1.89 12.00
N GLY A 163 7.73 -1.87 13.28
CA GLY A 163 6.98 -3.00 13.87
C GLY A 163 5.62 -3.23 13.22
N SER A 164 5.02 -2.20 12.60
CA SER A 164 3.76 -2.32 11.84
C SER A 164 3.96 -2.67 10.36
N GLY A 165 5.22 -2.78 9.91
CA GLY A 165 5.64 -3.13 8.57
C GLY A 165 5.45 -2.03 7.53
N PHE A 166 5.18 -0.80 7.95
CA PHE A 166 4.95 0.36 7.06
C PHE A 166 6.22 1.12 6.70
N LYS A 167 7.35 0.81 7.34
CA LYS A 167 8.63 1.48 7.11
C LYS A 167 9.73 0.49 6.71
N ALA A 168 10.56 0.90 5.75
CA ALA A 168 11.80 0.24 5.39
C ALA A 168 12.96 1.26 5.39
N ASP A 169 14.13 0.79 5.81
CA ASP A 169 15.39 1.53 5.77
C ASP A 169 16.12 1.12 4.50
N VAL A 170 16.61 2.09 3.74
CA VAL A 170 17.33 1.85 2.48
C VAL A 170 18.68 2.54 2.49
N ARG A 171 19.70 1.82 2.02
CA ARG A 171 21.06 2.33 1.96
C ARG A 171 21.12 3.62 1.13
N LEU A 172 21.88 4.61 1.61
CA LEU A 172 22.15 5.81 0.83
C LEU A 172 22.79 5.45 -0.51
N ASN A 173 22.26 6.07 -1.57
CA ASN A 173 22.71 5.92 -2.94
C ASN A 173 22.72 7.33 -3.56
N PRO A 174 23.81 7.79 -4.20
CA PRO A 174 23.88 9.14 -4.77
C PRO A 174 22.72 9.49 -5.71
N THR A 175 22.31 8.57 -6.57
CA THR A 175 21.18 8.74 -7.50
C THR A 175 19.85 8.83 -6.75
N LEU A 176 19.65 7.97 -5.74
CA LEU A 176 18.44 8.01 -4.91
C LEU A 176 18.36 9.33 -4.12
N ASN A 177 19.49 9.75 -3.54
CA ASN A 177 19.60 11.01 -2.81
C ASN A 177 19.24 12.18 -3.71
N ALA A 178 19.85 12.26 -4.90
CA ALA A 178 19.59 13.33 -5.84
C ALA A 178 18.14 13.33 -6.34
N CYS A 179 17.54 12.15 -6.56
CA CYS A 179 16.14 12.02 -6.96
C CYS A 179 15.17 12.55 -5.89
N ILE A 180 15.26 12.06 -4.65
CA ILE A 180 14.35 12.47 -3.58
C ILE A 180 14.57 13.92 -3.16
N GLN A 181 15.84 14.35 -3.13
CA GLN A 181 16.20 15.72 -2.76
C GLN A 181 16.13 16.69 -3.94
N SER A 182 15.76 16.22 -5.13
CA SER A 182 15.46 17.13 -6.23
C SER A 182 14.31 18.02 -5.77
N ASN A 183 14.49 19.35 -5.86
CA ASN A 183 13.43 20.31 -5.55
C ASN A 183 12.36 20.29 -6.65
N ASN A 184 11.82 19.12 -6.98
CA ASN A 184 10.69 18.94 -7.86
C ASN A 184 9.43 18.80 -6.99
N PRO A 185 8.73 19.91 -6.70
CA PRO A 185 7.60 19.91 -5.77
C PRO A 185 6.43 19.03 -6.26
N ASN A 186 6.40 18.66 -7.54
CA ASN A 186 5.39 17.78 -8.11
C ASN A 186 5.59 16.31 -7.71
N ILE A 187 6.77 15.97 -7.20
CA ILE A 187 7.14 14.58 -6.85
C ILE A 187 7.50 14.50 -5.38
N PHE A 188 8.49 15.29 -4.93
CA PHE A 188 8.93 15.33 -3.54
C PHE A 188 8.89 16.77 -3.02
N THR A 189 8.10 16.97 -1.97
CA THR A 189 8.03 18.24 -1.25
C THR A 189 8.86 18.13 0.03
N PRO A 190 9.87 18.99 0.23
CA PRO A 190 10.58 19.03 1.51
C PRO A 190 9.63 19.48 2.62
N LEU A 191 9.60 18.72 3.72
CA LEU A 191 8.95 19.14 4.95
C LEU A 191 9.90 20.03 5.74
N TYR A 192 9.34 20.94 6.55
CA TYR A 192 10.11 21.82 7.43
C TYR A 192 11.18 22.64 6.69
N GLY A 193 10.92 23.02 5.44
CA GLY A 193 11.86 23.75 4.59
C GLY A 193 13.16 23.00 4.28
N GLY A 194 13.18 21.67 4.41
CA GLY A 194 14.36 20.84 4.21
C GLY A 194 15.37 20.88 5.36
N GLN A 195 14.97 21.43 6.52
CA GLN A 195 15.81 21.45 7.71
C GLN A 195 15.96 20.06 8.32
N TRP A 196 17.05 19.88 9.07
CA TRP A 196 17.25 18.71 9.92
C TRP A 196 16.30 18.82 11.12
N VAL A 197 15.39 17.84 11.24
CA VAL A 197 14.42 17.79 12.34
C VAL A 197 14.53 16.47 13.08
N ARG A 198 14.06 16.43 14.33
CA ARG A 198 14.01 15.19 15.11
C ARG A 198 13.12 14.16 14.41
N TRP A 199 13.68 12.99 14.12
CA TRP A 199 13.04 11.85 13.50
C TRP A 199 13.42 10.57 14.25
N GLY A 200 12.48 10.07 15.06
CA GLY A 200 12.75 8.98 16.00
C GLY A 200 13.84 9.35 17.02
N SER A 201 14.91 8.56 17.05
CA SER A 201 16.07 8.80 17.91
C SER A 201 17.13 9.70 17.25
N GLN A 202 16.94 10.15 16.00
CA GLN A 202 17.93 10.87 15.20
C GLN A 202 17.41 12.20 14.65
N GLU A 203 18.24 12.89 13.87
CA GLU A 203 17.82 13.99 13.01
C GLU A 203 17.72 13.52 11.57
N ALA A 204 16.73 14.00 10.83
CA ALA A 204 16.56 13.71 9.42
C ALA A 204 16.08 14.93 8.62
N GLN A 205 16.43 14.98 7.34
CA GLN A 205 15.72 15.80 6.36
C GLN A 205 14.54 15.00 5.84
N VAL A 206 13.32 15.51 6.01
CA VAL A 206 12.10 14.76 5.68
C VAL A 206 11.46 15.34 4.43
N TYR A 207 11.08 14.47 3.52
CA TYR A 207 10.35 14.78 2.30
C TYR A 207 9.03 14.01 2.32
N ARG A 208 8.01 14.57 1.67
CA ARG A 208 6.77 13.85 1.37
C ARG A 208 6.53 13.80 -0.12
N ASP A 209 5.87 12.76 -0.59
CA ASP A 209 5.28 12.78 -1.93
C ASP A 209 3.84 13.31 -1.94
N SER A 210 3.26 13.39 -3.13
CA SER A 210 1.85 13.76 -3.36
C SER A 210 0.88 12.78 -2.68
N CYS A 211 1.31 11.54 -2.45
CA CYS A 211 0.58 10.48 -1.79
C CYS A 211 0.67 10.53 -0.25
N GLY A 212 1.52 11.41 0.29
CA GLY A 212 1.75 11.57 1.72
C GLY A 212 2.76 10.57 2.32
N ASN A 213 3.39 9.70 1.51
CA ASN A 213 4.47 8.84 2.00
C ASN A 213 5.65 9.72 2.40
N LYS A 214 6.40 9.27 3.40
CA LYS A 214 7.51 10.04 3.97
C LYS A 214 8.85 9.38 3.64
N TYR A 215 9.83 10.25 3.38
CA TYR A 215 11.19 9.90 3.04
C TYR A 215 12.08 10.70 3.97
N ALA A 216 12.67 10.07 4.99
CA ALA A 216 13.54 10.77 5.93
C ALA A 216 14.99 10.34 5.73
N ARG A 217 15.86 11.27 5.34
CA ARG A 217 17.30 11.01 5.24
C ARG A 217 17.93 11.23 6.60
N GLU A 218 18.38 10.16 7.25
CA GLU A 218 19.03 10.29 8.55
C GLU A 218 20.41 10.94 8.45
N ARG A 219 20.75 11.73 9.48
CA ARG A 219 22.03 12.42 9.57
C ARG A 219 23.14 11.41 9.88
N PRO A 220 24.27 11.41 9.15
CA PRO A 220 25.43 10.61 9.53
C PRO A 220 25.88 10.96 10.95
N ARG A 221 26.02 9.95 11.82
CA ARG A 221 26.56 10.12 13.18
C ARG A 221 28.05 9.80 13.20
N PRO A 222 28.92 10.73 13.65
CA PRO A 222 30.30 10.40 13.94
C PRO A 222 30.37 9.38 15.10
N GLY A 223 31.11 8.28 14.91
CA GLY A 223 31.51 7.39 16.00
C GLY A 223 30.47 6.37 16.51
N VAL A 224 29.32 6.21 15.86
CA VAL A 224 28.32 5.20 16.24
C VAL A 224 28.44 3.96 15.36
N SER A 225 28.73 2.81 15.96
CA SER A 225 28.72 1.51 15.30
C SER A 225 27.31 0.89 15.33
N GLY A 226 26.72 0.72 14.15
CA GLY A 226 25.39 0.12 13.96
C GLY A 226 24.39 1.10 13.34
N GLY A 227 23.81 0.70 12.20
CA GLY A 227 22.82 1.50 11.45
C GLY A 227 23.42 2.79 10.88
N GLY A 228 24.30 2.66 9.89
CA GLY A 228 24.80 3.82 9.14
C GLY A 228 23.66 4.66 8.56
N PRO A 229 23.93 5.91 8.14
CA PRO A 229 22.89 6.78 7.61
C PRO A 229 22.17 6.10 6.44
N HIS A 230 20.86 6.21 6.44
CA HIS A 230 19.96 5.58 5.48
C HIS A 230 18.77 6.50 5.17
N TRP A 231 17.97 6.08 4.20
CA TRP A 231 16.65 6.62 3.97
C TRP A 231 15.60 5.79 4.69
N ASP A 232 14.73 6.49 5.38
CA ASP A 232 13.51 5.96 5.98
C ASP A 232 12.35 6.14 5.00
N ILE A 233 11.85 5.05 4.45
CA ILE A 233 10.71 5.05 3.53
C ILE A 233 9.49 4.56 4.28
N GLU A 234 8.61 5.49 4.66
CA GLU A 234 7.39 5.21 5.39
C GLU A 234 6.16 5.38 4.49
N ALA A 235 5.48 4.28 4.22
CA ALA A 235 4.26 4.27 3.43
C ALA A 235 3.03 4.68 4.27
N VAL A 236 2.12 5.45 3.67
CA VAL A 236 0.89 5.91 4.34
C VAL A 236 -0.03 4.73 4.65
N ARG A 237 -0.56 4.68 5.87
CA ARG A 237 -1.46 3.59 6.28
C ARG A 237 -2.80 3.67 5.56
N GLY A 238 -3.27 2.51 5.07
CA GLY A 238 -4.64 2.33 4.58
C GLY A 238 -4.96 3.06 3.27
N HIS A 239 -3.95 3.64 2.62
CA HIS A 239 -4.12 4.32 1.36
C HIS A 239 -2.94 4.02 0.46
N LEU A 240 -3.21 3.31 -0.63
CA LEU A 240 -2.22 3.08 -1.65
C LEU A 240 -2.36 4.17 -2.71
N CYS A 241 -1.33 5.00 -2.81
CA CYS A 241 -1.19 5.99 -3.86
C CYS A 241 0.18 5.83 -4.50
N ILE A 242 0.17 5.77 -5.82
CA ILE A 242 1.31 5.57 -6.69
C ILE A 242 1.45 6.87 -7.48
N PHE A 243 2.70 7.33 -7.62
CA PHE A 243 3.07 8.49 -8.45
C PHE A 243 2.59 8.39 -9.89
#